data_AF-A0A2S9FTV2-F1
#
_entry.id   AF-A0A2S9FTV2-F1
#
_cell.length_a   1.000
_cell.length_b   1.000
_cell.length_c   1.000
_cell.angle_alpha   90.00
_cell.angle_beta   90.00
_cell.angle_gamma   90.00
#
_symmetry.space_group_name_H-M   'P 1'
#
loop_
_entity.id
_entity.type
_entity.pdbx_description
1 polymer ?
#
loop_
_entity_poly.entity_id
_entity_poly.type
_entity_poly.pdbx_seq_one_letter_code
_entity_poly.pdbx_strand_id
1 'polypeptide(L)'
;LLLGARGGRLDPRQARTVVHQTMTAVTGAPNIGPHGLRHSAAFEQMRGGADLRVVQELLGHSTLATTQLYTHVTVARLRAVHDQAHPRA
;
A
#
# COMPACT_ATOMS: atom_id res chain seq x y z
N LEU A 1 6.11 19.82 -5.52
CA LEU A 1 5.62 19.14 -6.74
C LEU A 1 6.80 18.44 -7.42
N LEU A 2 6.58 17.28 -8.02
CA LEU A 2 7.62 16.59 -8.82
C LEU A 2 7.66 17.18 -10.23
N LEU A 3 8.88 17.37 -10.75
CA LEU A 3 9.12 17.93 -12.07
C LEU A 3 9.55 16.83 -13.05
N GLY A 4 9.14 16.95 -14.30
CA GLY A 4 9.64 16.14 -15.41
C GLY A 4 10.97 16.68 -15.93
N ALA A 5 11.62 15.91 -16.82
CA ALA A 5 12.95 16.24 -17.37
C ALA A 5 13.05 17.61 -18.06
N ARG A 6 11.92 18.20 -18.48
CA ARG A 6 11.83 19.52 -19.11
C ARG A 6 11.41 20.64 -18.13
N GLY A 7 11.45 20.40 -16.82
CA GLY A 7 11.11 21.38 -15.78
C GLY A 7 9.61 21.62 -15.55
N GLY A 8 8.73 21.08 -16.40
CA GLY A 8 7.28 21.08 -16.18
C GLY A 8 6.82 20.07 -15.13
N ARG A 9 5.51 20.03 -14.82
CA ARG A 9 4.92 19.01 -13.95
C ARG A 9 5.22 17.60 -14.49
N LEU A 10 5.58 16.69 -13.59
CA LEU A 10 5.82 15.28 -13.96
C LEU A 10 4.54 14.64 -14.54
N ASP A 11 4.68 14.02 -15.71
CA ASP A 11 3.61 13.26 -16.35
C ASP A 11 3.38 11.92 -15.60
N PRO A 12 2.14 11.53 -15.28
CA PRO A 12 1.85 10.23 -14.64
C PRO A 12 2.40 9.01 -15.39
N ARG A 13 2.53 9.06 -16.72
CA ARG A 13 3.17 8.01 -17.53
C ARG A 13 4.67 7.96 -17.27
N GLN A 14 5.33 9.12 -17.21
CA GLN A 14 6.75 9.18 -16.85
C GLN A 14 6.99 8.63 -15.44
N ALA A 15 6.13 8.97 -14.48
CA ALA A 15 6.20 8.42 -13.13
C ALA A 15 6.09 6.88 -13.12
N ARG A 16 5.16 6.31 -13.89
CA ARG A 16 5.05 4.84 -14.06
C ARG A 16 6.31 4.25 -14.66
N THR A 17 6.82 4.83 -15.75
CA THR A 17 8.02 4.34 -16.43
C THR A 17 9.23 4.33 -15.49
N VAL A 18 9.48 5.44 -14.78
CA VAL A 18 10.60 5.55 -13.85
C VAL A 18 10.50 4.51 -12.74
N VAL A 19 9.31 4.33 -12.15
CA VAL A 19 9.11 3.31 -11.11
C VAL A 19 9.37 1.91 -11.66
N HIS A 20 8.81 1.54 -12.81
CA HIS A 20 9.05 0.21 -13.39
C HIS A 20 10.54 -0.02 -13.70
N GLN A 21 11.22 0.94 -14.32
CA GLN A 21 12.65 0.84 -14.61
C GLN A 21 13.49 0.68 -13.35
N THR A 22 13.17 1.45 -12.30
CA THR A 22 13.87 1.37 -11.02
C THR A 22 13.66 -0.01 -10.37
N MET A 23 12.43 -0.54 -10.40
CA MET A 23 12.14 -1.86 -9.86
C MET A 23 12.85 -2.97 -10.64
N THR A 24 12.91 -2.89 -11.97
CA THR A 24 13.62 -3.86 -12.81
C THR A 24 15.14 -3.86 -12.57
N ALA A 25 15.71 -2.73 -12.17
CA ALA A 25 17.13 -2.64 -11.83
C ALA A 25 17.49 -3.35 -10.51
N VAL A 26 16.51 -3.68 -9.66
CA VAL A 26 16.72 -4.39 -8.40
C VAL A 26 16.61 -5.90 -8.64
N THR A 27 17.71 -6.63 -8.47
CA THR A 27 17.73 -8.08 -8.64
C THR A 27 16.76 -8.77 -7.68
N GLY A 28 15.87 -9.61 -8.23
CA GLY A 28 14.87 -10.35 -7.45
C GLY A 28 13.64 -9.53 -7.04
N ALA A 29 13.55 -8.26 -7.42
CA ALA A 29 12.35 -7.48 -7.17
C ALA A 29 11.18 -7.92 -8.06
N PRO A 30 9.94 -7.87 -7.55
CA PRO A 30 8.76 -8.17 -8.35
C PRO A 30 8.53 -7.08 -9.39
N ASN A 31 7.92 -7.44 -10.53
CA ASN A 31 7.52 -6.47 -11.54
C ASN A 31 6.30 -5.66 -11.06
N ILE A 32 6.55 -4.59 -10.31
CA ILE A 32 5.51 -3.72 -9.75
C ILE A 32 5.68 -2.27 -10.21
N GLY A 33 4.55 -1.61 -10.43
CA GLY A 33 4.47 -0.17 -10.69
C GLY A 33 4.07 0.63 -9.44
N PRO A 34 3.77 1.93 -9.59
CA PRO A 34 3.42 2.82 -8.47
C PRO A 34 2.26 2.30 -7.60
N HIS A 35 1.28 1.63 -8.21
CA HIS A 35 0.14 1.06 -7.49
C HIS A 35 0.55 -0.14 -6.60
N GLY A 36 1.43 -1.01 -7.11
CA GLY A 36 1.96 -2.13 -6.33
C GLY A 36 2.78 -1.64 -5.13
N LEU A 37 3.62 -0.62 -5.33
CA LEU A 37 4.36 0.01 -4.23
C LEU A 37 3.44 0.62 -3.16
N ARG A 38 2.35 1.29 -3.59
CA ARG A 38 1.33 1.82 -2.67
C ARG A 38 0.68 0.71 -1.85
N HIS A 39 0.39 -0.44 -2.47
CA HIS A 39 -0.17 -1.59 -1.76
C HIS A 39 0.81 -2.21 -0.76
N SER A 40 2.08 -2.37 -1.13
CA SER A 40 3.11 -2.87 -0.21
C SER A 40 3.27 -1.94 0.98
N ALA A 41 3.30 -0.61 0.78
CA ALA A 41 3.35 0.35 1.86
C ALA A 41 2.12 0.27 2.79
N ALA A 42 0.91 0.13 2.22
CA ALA A 42 -0.31 -0.06 2.99
C ALA A 42 -0.23 -1.32 3.87
N PHE A 43 0.23 -2.44 3.27
CA PHE A 43 0.39 -3.71 3.94
C PHE A 43 1.41 -3.62 5.08
N GLU A 44 2.56 -2.99 4.87
CA GLU A 44 3.58 -2.82 5.92
C GLU A 44 3.07 -1.98 7.09
N GLN A 45 2.30 -0.91 6.82
CA GLN A 45 1.68 -0.14 7.90
C GLN A 45 0.64 -0.97 8.66
N MET A 46 -0.21 -1.72 7.97
CA MET A 46 -1.16 -2.62 8.60
C MET A 46 -0.46 -3.72 9.40
N ARG A 47 0.65 -4.28 8.91
CA ARG A 47 1.47 -5.27 9.62
C ARG A 47 2.04 -4.68 10.91
N GLY A 48 2.55 -3.44 10.85
CA GLY A 48 2.99 -2.65 11.99
C GLY A 48 1.89 -2.25 12.98
N GLY A 49 0.62 -2.55 12.66
CA GLY A 49 -0.52 -2.31 13.54
C GLY A 49 -1.19 -0.96 13.39
N ALA A 50 -0.90 -0.24 12.30
CA ALA A 50 -1.73 0.88 11.90
C ALA A 50 -3.16 0.41 11.63
N ASP A 51 -4.12 1.19 12.12
CA ASP A 51 -5.53 0.95 11.85
C ASP A 51 -5.83 1.10 10.35
N LEU A 52 -6.68 0.23 9.81
CA LEU A 52 -7.02 0.21 8.39
C LEU A 52 -7.63 1.54 7.93
N ARG A 53 -8.46 2.19 8.76
CA ARG A 53 -9.07 3.49 8.48
C ARG A 53 -7.99 4.56 8.31
N VAL A 54 -7.00 4.56 9.22
CA VAL A 54 -5.89 5.51 9.20
C VAL A 54 -5.01 5.31 7.95
N VAL A 55 -4.69 4.07 7.59
CA VAL A 55 -3.92 3.76 6.37
C VAL A 55 -4.70 4.17 5.11
N GLN A 56 -6.02 3.97 5.09
CA GLN A 56 -6.88 4.38 3.97
C GLN A 56 -6.94 5.89 3.79
N GLU A 57 -7.07 6.64 4.89
CA GLU A 57 -7.06 8.12 4.88
C GLU A 57 -5.69 8.65 4.42
N LEU A 58 -4.60 8.09 4.94
CA LEU A 58 -3.24 8.49 4.60
C LEU A 58 -2.89 8.22 3.13
N LEU A 59 -3.39 7.13 2.56
CA LEU A 59 -3.17 6.83 1.15
C LEU A 59 -4.14 7.60 0.23
N GLY A 60 -5.28 8.05 0.74
CA GLY A 60 -6.20 8.92 0.01
C GLY A 60 -7.05 8.15 -1.00
N HIS A 61 -8.18 7.60 -0.53
CA HIS A 61 -9.27 7.14 -1.38
C HIS A 61 -10.49 8.07 -1.25
N SER A 62 -10.86 8.69 -2.36
CA SER A 62 -12.07 9.52 -2.51
C SER A 62 -13.35 8.72 -2.77
N THR A 63 -13.31 7.38 -2.85
CA THR A 63 -14.51 6.52 -2.99
C THR A 63 -14.24 5.05 -2.63
N LEU A 64 -15.24 4.41 -2.00
CA LEU A 64 -15.24 3.11 -1.31
C LEU A 64 -15.16 1.84 -2.21
N ALA A 65 -14.67 1.93 -3.45
CA ALA A 65 -14.97 0.92 -4.50
C ALA A 65 -13.88 -0.14 -4.79
N THR A 66 -12.92 -0.41 -3.90
CA THR A 66 -12.00 -1.58 -4.01
C THR A 66 -11.92 -2.41 -2.73
N THR A 67 -12.99 -2.38 -1.94
CA THR A 67 -13.01 -2.81 -0.53
C THR A 67 -13.42 -4.27 -0.30
N GLN A 68 -13.03 -5.21 -1.16
CA GLN A 68 -13.38 -6.63 -0.94
C GLN A 68 -12.19 -7.53 -0.54
N LEU A 69 -10.95 -7.06 -0.64
CA LEU A 69 -9.78 -7.86 -0.23
C LEU A 69 -9.28 -7.59 1.20
N TYR A 70 -9.75 -6.54 1.89
CA TYR A 70 -9.21 -6.14 3.20
C TYR A 70 -10.00 -6.64 4.40
N THR A 71 -11.27 -7.01 4.22
CA THR A 71 -12.12 -7.57 5.30
C THR A 71 -11.51 -8.85 5.89
N HIS A 72 -10.88 -9.68 5.06
CA HIS A 72 -10.23 -10.90 5.52
C HIS A 72 -9.02 -10.63 6.42
N VAL A 73 -8.28 -9.53 6.19
CA VAL A 73 -7.12 -9.16 7.01
C VAL A 73 -7.56 -8.63 8.38
N THR A 74 -8.66 -7.86 8.43
CA THR A 74 -9.20 -7.33 9.68
C THR A 74 -9.76 -8.43 10.58
N VAL A 75 -10.43 -9.44 10.04
CA VAL A 75 -10.97 -10.57 10.82
C VAL A 75 -9.85 -11.43 11.41
N ALA A 76 -8.83 -11.74 10.62
CA ALA A 76 -7.67 -12.49 11.12
C ALA A 76 -6.95 -11.73 12.25
N ARG A 77 -6.83 -10.40 12.12
CA ARG A 77 -6.20 -9.55 13.13
C ARG A 77 -7.05 -9.38 14.39
N LEU A 78 -8.37 -9.24 14.24
CA LEU A 78 -9.31 -9.22 15.37
C LEU A 78 -9.24 -10.52 16.18
N ARG A 79 -9.16 -11.67 15.50
CA ARG A 79 -8.94 -12.96 16.16
C ARG A 79 -7.61 -13.00 16.89
N ALA A 80 -6.51 -12.61 16.23
CA ALA A 80 -5.19 -12.60 16.87
C ALA A 80 -5.12 -11.68 18.11
N VAL A 81 -5.74 -10.50 18.06
CA VAL A 81 -5.82 -9.59 19.21
C VAL A 81 -6.70 -10.16 20.31
N HIS A 82 -7.85 -10.77 19.95
CA HIS A 82 -8.71 -11.46 20.90
C HIS A 82 -7.98 -12.61 21.61
N ASP A 83 -7.28 -13.46 20.87
CA ASP A 83 -6.54 -14.59 21.42
C ASP A 83 -5.38 -14.12 22.31
N GLN A 84 -4.73 -13.00 21.96
CA GLN A 84 -3.68 -12.39 22.77
C GLN A 84 -4.22 -11.74 24.05
N ALA A 85 -5.39 -11.10 23.99
CA ALA A 85 -6.04 -10.46 25.13
C ALA A 85 -6.76 -11.47 26.06
N HIS A 86 -7.13 -12.63 25.51
CA HIS A 86 -7.84 -13.70 26.21
C HIS A 86 -7.18 -15.07 26.00
N PRO A 87 -5.93 -15.28 26.45
CA PRO A 87 -5.15 -16.50 26.18
C PRO A 87 -5.68 -17.77 26.89
N ARG A 88 -6.84 -17.71 27.56
CA ARG A 88 -7.44 -18.81 28.35
C ARG A 88 -8.97 -18.91 28.20
N ALA A 89 -9.56 -18.31 27.17
CA ALA A 89 -10.98 -18.48 26.85
C ALA A 89 -11.21 -19.75 26.01
#